data_AF-A0A7C3L0J5-F1
#
_entry.id   AF-A0A7C3L0J5-F1
#
_cell.length_a   1.000
_cell.length_b   1.000
_cell.length_c   1.000
_cell.angle_alpha   90.00
_cell.angle_beta   90.00
_cell.angle_gamma   90.00
#
_symmetry.space_group_name_H-M   'P 1'
#
loop_
_entity.id
_entity.type
_entity.pdbx_description
1 polymer ?
#
loop_
_entity_poly.entity_id
_entity_poly.type
_entity_poly.pdbx_seq_one_letter_code
_entity_poly.pdbx_strand_id
1 'polypeptide(L)'
;MSGESPTEGTDLANLVTVTSENWDAVVKGSEVPVVVNFLAPWCPHSEKLAATFQSLSHRFIGRMKFARVNTDENKDLAARY
;
A
#
# COMPACT_ATOMS: atom_id res chain seq x y z
N MET A 1 -19.11 16.15 19.56
CA MET A 1 -19.10 15.16 18.47
C MET A 1 -17.81 15.41 17.68
N SER A 2 -16.68 14.92 18.21
CA SER A 2 -15.37 15.12 17.60
C SER A 2 -14.96 13.78 17.00
N GLY A 3 -14.67 13.77 15.70
CA GLY A 3 -14.37 12.58 14.92
C GLY A 3 -13.18 11.82 15.49
N GLU A 4 -13.38 10.51 15.63
CA GLU A 4 -12.31 9.56 15.83
C GLU A 4 -11.42 9.57 14.59
N SER A 5 -10.22 10.16 14.72
CA SER A 5 -9.13 9.95 13.78
C SER A 5 -8.69 8.49 13.91
N PRO A 6 -8.73 7.66 12.86
CA PRO A 6 -8.20 6.32 12.96
C PRO A 6 -6.66 6.41 12.97
N THR A 7 -6.15 6.00 14.12
CA THR A 7 -4.77 5.73 14.52
C THR A 7 -3.85 5.30 13.37
N GLU A 8 -2.91 6.19 13.06
CA GLU A 8 -1.68 5.87 12.34
C GLU A 8 -0.84 4.95 13.25
N GLY A 9 -0.69 3.67 12.88
CA GLY A 9 0.28 2.77 13.53
C GLY A 9 -0.26 1.55 14.28
N THR A 10 -1.26 0.84 13.75
CA THR A 10 -1.52 -0.55 14.20
C THR A 10 -1.04 -1.53 13.13
N ASP A 11 -0.01 -2.28 13.51
CA ASP A 11 0.63 -3.43 12.87
C ASP A 11 0.01 -3.90 11.54
N LEU A 12 0.51 -3.32 10.45
CA LEU A 12 0.12 -3.58 9.08
C LEU A 12 0.77 -4.87 8.55
N ALA A 13 0.56 -6.00 9.23
CA ALA A 13 1.24 -7.27 8.92
C ALA A 13 1.11 -7.73 7.45
N ASN A 14 0.10 -7.25 6.72
CA ASN A 14 -0.13 -7.56 5.30
C ASN A 14 -0.17 -6.33 4.38
N LEU A 15 0.30 -5.16 4.83
CA LEU A 15 0.48 -3.97 3.99
C LEU A 15 1.94 -3.52 4.05
N VAL A 16 2.64 -3.70 2.94
CA VAL A 16 4.09 -3.42 2.82
C VAL A 16 4.33 -2.18 1.96
N THR A 17 5.26 -1.33 2.39
CA THR A 17 5.78 -0.25 1.53
C THR A 17 6.78 -0.84 0.54
N VAL A 18 6.50 -0.63 -0.75
CA VAL A 18 7.35 -1.10 -1.84
C VAL A 18 8.09 0.09 -2.46
N THR A 19 9.38 -0.10 -2.67
CA THR A 19 10.26 0.81 -3.39
C THR A 19 10.87 0.09 -4.59
N SER A 20 11.54 0.82 -5.47
CA SER A 20 12.22 0.24 -6.63
C SER A 20 13.24 -0.83 -6.24
N GLU A 21 13.85 -0.73 -5.07
CA GLU A 21 14.86 -1.66 -4.56
C GLU A 21 14.26 -3.01 -4.12
N ASN A 22 13.05 -3.02 -3.54
CA ASN A 22 12.41 -4.23 -3.05
C ASN A 22 11.27 -4.73 -3.94
N TRP A 23 10.97 -4.03 -5.05
CA TRP A 23 9.90 -4.37 -5.98
C TRP A 23 9.97 -5.81 -6.46
N ASP A 24 11.15 -6.26 -6.88
CA ASP A 24 11.31 -7.62 -7.42
C ASP A 24 11.03 -8.68 -6.35
N ALA A 25 11.55 -8.48 -5.14
CA ALA A 25 11.35 -9.41 -4.03
C ALA A 25 9.89 -9.42 -3.53
N VAL A 26 9.25 -8.25 -3.45
CA VAL A 26 7.94 -8.11 -2.82
C VAL A 26 6.78 -8.33 -3.80
N VAL A 27 6.91 -7.86 -5.04
CA VAL A 27 5.85 -7.89 -6.05
C VAL A 27 6.07 -9.05 -7.02
N LYS A 28 7.24 -9.16 -7.65
CA LYS A 28 7.48 -10.20 -8.67
C LYS A 28 7.75 -11.59 -8.08
N GLY A 29 8.42 -11.65 -6.93
CA GLY A 29 8.73 -12.88 -6.21
C GLY A 29 7.62 -13.37 -5.28
N SER A 30 6.44 -12.73 -5.30
CA SER A 30 5.35 -13.11 -4.40
C SER A 30 4.63 -14.38 -4.88
N GLU A 31 4.49 -15.35 -3.97
CA GLU A 31 3.72 -16.57 -4.22
C GLU A 31 2.21 -16.34 -4.24
N VAL A 32 1.75 -15.25 -3.63
CA VAL A 32 0.35 -14.82 -3.61
C VAL A 32 0.15 -13.58 -4.50
N PRO A 33 -1.06 -13.37 -5.07
CA PRO A 33 -1.35 -12.16 -5.81
C PRO A 33 -1.08 -10.90 -4.98
N VAL A 34 -0.41 -9.93 -5.60
CA VAL A 34 -0.06 -8.66 -4.97
C VAL A 34 -0.91 -7.55 -5.55
N VAL A 35 -1.62 -6.83 -4.68
CA VAL A 35 -2.32 -5.61 -5.06
C VAL A 35 -1.41 -4.44 -4.71
N VAL A 36 -1.12 -3.60 -5.69
CA VAL A 36 -0.24 -2.43 -5.53
C VAL A 36 -1.08 -1.16 -5.59
N ASN A 37 -0.97 -0.31 -4.57
CA ASN A 37 -1.55 1.02 -4.53
C ASN A 37 -0.46 2.07 -4.78
N PHE A 38 -0.49 2.67 -5.97
CA PHE A 38 0.33 3.83 -6.31
C PHE A 38 -0.33 5.08 -5.75
N LEU A 39 0.29 5.66 -4.73
CA LEU A 39 -0.28 6.76 -3.98
C LEU A 39 0.70 7.92 -3.88
N ALA A 40 0.13 9.13 -3.77
CA ALA A 40 0.86 10.33 -3.43
C ALA A 40 0.39 10.80 -2.04
N PRO A 41 1.29 11.00 -1.05
CA PRO A 41 0.91 11.30 0.32
C PRO A 41 0.25 12.66 0.50
N TRP A 42 0.43 13.57 -0.47
CA TRP A 42 -0.19 14.90 -0.48
C TRP A 42 -1.56 14.94 -1.16
N CYS A 43 -2.01 13.84 -1.78
CA CYS A 43 -3.27 13.80 -2.51
C CYS A 43 -4.42 13.32 -1.61
N PRO A 44 -5.41 14.17 -1.29
CA PRO A 44 -6.50 13.83 -0.37
C PRO A 44 -7.43 12.72 -0.90
N HIS A 45 -7.45 12.48 -2.22
CA HIS A 45 -8.19 11.35 -2.80
C HIS A 45 -7.47 10.02 -2.55
N SER A 46 -6.14 10.02 -2.65
CA SER A 46 -5.31 8.83 -2.36
C SER A 46 -5.34 8.45 -0.89
N GLU A 47 -5.44 9.42 0.02
CA GLU A 47 -5.53 9.17 1.46
C GLU A 47 -6.79 8.37 1.84
N LYS A 48 -7.95 8.74 1.27
CA LYS A 48 -9.21 7.99 1.46
C LYS A 48 -9.11 6.57 0.92
N LEU A 49 -8.46 6.40 -0.23
CA LEU A 49 -8.22 5.08 -0.80
C LEU A 49 -7.28 4.27 0.10
N ALA A 50 -6.25 4.89 0.68
CA ALA A 50 -5.29 4.23 1.56
C ALA A 50 -5.96 3.62 2.81
N ALA A 51 -6.91 4.33 3.44
CA ALA A 51 -7.68 3.79 4.57
C ALA A 51 -8.53 2.56 4.18
N THR A 52 -9.17 2.61 3.01
CA THR A 52 -9.92 1.46 2.47
C THR A 52 -8.98 0.31 2.13
N PHE A 53 -7.84 0.61 1.52
CA PHE A 53 -6.82 -0.35 1.13
C PHE A 53 -6.23 -1.10 2.33
N GLN A 54 -5.97 -0.39 3.42
CA GLN A 54 -5.58 -0.97 4.70
C GLN A 54 -6.66 -1.89 5.28
N SER A 55 -7.93 -1.47 5.25
CA SER A 55 -9.02 -2.32 5.72
C SER A 55 -9.13 -3.63 4.92
N LEU A 56 -8.87 -3.56 3.61
CA LEU A 56 -8.83 -4.74 2.74
C LEU A 56 -7.60 -5.62 3.03
N SER A 57 -6.43 -5.04 3.28
CA SER A 57 -5.22 -5.83 3.55
C SER A 57 -5.39 -6.76 4.75
N HIS A 58 -6.11 -6.32 5.78
CA HIS A 58 -6.46 -7.14 6.95
C HIS A 58 -7.43 -8.27 6.61
N ARG A 59 -8.40 -8.02 5.74
CA ARG A 59 -9.40 -9.02 5.35
C ARG A 59 -8.84 -10.13 4.47
N PHE A 60 -7.74 -9.85 3.77
CA PHE A 60 -7.13 -10.77 2.79
C PHE A 60 -5.78 -11.34 3.25
N ILE A 61 -5.46 -11.28 4.54
CA ILE A 61 -4.28 -11.92 5.13
C ILE A 61 -4.18 -13.38 4.68
N GLY A 62 -3.00 -13.77 4.19
CA GLY A 62 -2.73 -15.14 3.71
C GLY A 62 -3.32 -15.49 2.34
N ARG A 63 -4.10 -14.61 1.72
CA ARG A 63 -4.68 -14.82 0.38
C ARG A 63 -4.08 -13.89 -0.68
N MET A 64 -3.83 -12.64 -0.31
CA MET A 64 -3.22 -11.62 -1.17
C MET A 64 -2.34 -10.72 -0.34
N LYS A 65 -1.28 -10.20 -0.96
CA LYS A 65 -0.39 -9.22 -0.34
C LYS A 65 -0.78 -7.82 -0.81
N PHE A 66 -0.76 -6.86 0.10
CA PHE A 66 -1.06 -5.47 -0.24
C PHE A 66 0.24 -4.67 -0.18
N ALA A 67 0.53 -3.94 -1.25
CA ALA A 67 1.71 -3.13 -1.40
C ALA A 67 1.30 -1.67 -1.63
N ARG A 68 2.03 -0.73 -1.03
CA ARG A 68 1.88 0.70 -1.30
C ARG A 68 3.18 1.26 -1.87
N VAL A 69 3.06 2.11 -2.88
CA VAL A 69 4.20 2.77 -3.54
C VAL A 69 3.96 4.27 -3.51
N ASN A 70 4.91 5.00 -2.94
CA ASN A 70 4.92 6.45 -3.05
C ASN A 70 5.43 6.84 -4.44
N THR A 71 4.57 7.41 -5.28
CA THR A 71 4.91 7.79 -6.65
C THR A 71 5.85 8.99 -6.73
N ASP A 72 5.89 9.85 -5.71
CA ASP A 72 6.84 10.97 -5.66
C ASP A 72 8.28 10.49 -5.49
N GLU A 73 8.47 9.46 -4.67
CA GLU A 73 9.78 8.88 -4.37
C GLU A 73 10.19 7.80 -5.38
N ASN A 74 9.23 7.10 -5.99
CA ASN A 74 9.47 5.98 -6.90
C ASN A 74 8.93 6.28 -8.30
N LYS A 75 9.43 7.36 -8.90
CA LYS A 75 8.97 7.84 -10.22
C LYS A 75 9.23 6.82 -11.34
N ASP A 76 10.27 6.01 -11.21
CA ASP A 76 10.58 4.94 -12.16
C ASP A 76 9.51 3.85 -12.16
N LEU A 77 9.02 3.45 -10.97
CA LEU A 77 7.92 2.50 -10.85
C LEU A 77 6.62 3.07 -11.40
N ALA A 78 6.33 4.34 -11.10
CA ALA A 78 5.15 5.04 -11.60
C ALA A 78 5.17 5.27 -13.12
N ALA A 79 6.36 5.35 -13.74
CA ALA A 79 6.48 5.45 -15.19
C ALA A 79 6.36 4.09 -15.90
N ARG A 80 6.60 2.99 -15.17
CA ARG A 80 6.69 1.64 -15.72
C ARG A 80 5.38 0.86 -15.67
N TYR A 81 4.49 1.20 -14.74
CA TYR A 81 3.20 0.55 -14.50
C TYR A 81 2.09 1.59 -14.41
#